data_AF-A0A929D8C4-F1
#
_entry.id   AF-A0A929D8C4-F1
#
_cell.length_a   1.000
_cell.length_b   1.000
_cell.length_c   1.000
_cell.angle_alpha   90.00
_cell.angle_beta   90.00
_cell.angle_gamma   90.00
#
_symmetry.space_group_name_H-M   'P 1'
#
loop_
_entity.id
_entity.type
_entity.pdbx_description
1 polymer ?
#
loop_
_entity_poly.entity_id
_entity_poly.type
_entity_poly.pdbx_seq_one_letter_code
_entity_poly.pdbx_strand_id
1 'polypeptide(L)'
;MDDRGRIRGCPSYDVPELLAGVYRTTDPLITVDIEEVPTPQGTVLVIGVPRTPFVHGTAGGIFRRRVGKQCLPMSPADVLAFQSERAGLDYSALPLGQARYPDDVDAQALERLRAEIGLRSPALVQQADRDLLRSLRLLVDGEKPARLTVAGGLLLGRAETLRRDFPQAEVAYFR
;
A
#
# COMPACT_ATOMS: atom_id res chain seq x y z
N MET A 1 -28.02 -9.69 16.33
CA MET A 1 -28.61 -11.01 16.01
C MET A 1 -27.64 -12.06 16.53
N ASP A 2 -28.06 -13.07 17.29
CA ASP A 2 -27.15 -14.15 17.68
C ASP A 2 -26.82 -15.05 16.48
N ASP A 3 -25.83 -15.94 16.62
CA ASP A 3 -25.40 -16.86 15.55
C ASP A 3 -26.50 -17.80 15.05
N ARG A 4 -27.67 -17.82 15.73
CA ARG A 4 -28.87 -18.59 15.39
C ARG A 4 -30.00 -17.73 14.80
N GLY A 5 -29.74 -16.46 14.49
CA GLY A 5 -30.71 -15.59 13.82
C GLY A 5 -31.66 -14.84 14.76
N ARG A 6 -31.48 -14.89 16.09
CA ARG A 6 -32.39 -14.23 17.03
C ARG A 6 -31.98 -12.79 17.33
N ILE A 7 -32.94 -11.88 17.33
CA ILE A 7 -32.71 -10.48 17.71
C ILE A 7 -32.70 -10.38 19.23
N ARG A 8 -31.61 -9.83 19.79
CA ARG A 8 -31.42 -9.62 21.25
C ARG A 8 -31.43 -8.16 21.68
N GLY A 9 -31.38 -7.24 20.72
CA GLY A 9 -31.16 -5.81 20.98
C GLY A 9 -29.75 -5.48 21.50
N CYS A 10 -29.48 -4.18 21.67
CA CYS A 10 -28.32 -3.62 22.37
C CYS A 10 -28.86 -2.78 23.56
N PRO A 11 -28.81 -3.28 24.80
CA PRO A 11 -29.57 -2.68 25.92
C PRO A 11 -28.94 -1.41 26.50
N SER A 12 -27.65 -1.16 26.25
CA SER A 12 -26.95 0.05 26.69
C SER A 12 -25.81 0.34 25.72
N TYR A 13 -25.83 1.52 25.11
CA TYR A 13 -24.80 2.02 24.20
C TYR A 13 -24.86 3.54 24.13
N ASP A 14 -23.76 4.14 23.67
CA ASP A 14 -23.66 5.56 23.34
C ASP A 14 -23.06 5.65 21.94
N VAL A 15 -23.83 6.15 20.97
CA VAL A 15 -23.43 6.18 19.55
C VAL A 15 -22.17 7.02 19.35
N PRO A 16 -22.08 8.27 19.84
CA PRO A 16 -20.84 9.04 19.87
C PRO A 16 -19.61 8.26 20.38
N GLU A 17 -19.73 7.56 21.52
CA GLU A 17 -18.60 6.82 22.08
C GLU A 17 -18.24 5.59 21.25
N LEU A 18 -19.22 4.90 20.64
CA LEU A 18 -18.95 3.81 19.71
C LEU A 18 -18.22 4.29 18.46
N LEU A 19 -18.66 5.40 17.86
CA LEU A 19 -18.01 6.01 16.70
C LEU A 19 -16.56 6.40 17.03
N ALA A 20 -16.36 7.09 18.16
CA ALA A 20 -15.04 7.48 18.63
C ALA A 20 -14.17 6.26 18.96
N GLY A 21 -14.77 5.21 19.54
CA GLY A 21 -14.11 3.96 19.86
C GLY A 21 -13.57 3.25 18.63
N VAL A 22 -14.38 3.07 17.59
CA VAL A 22 -13.95 2.46 16.32
C VAL A 22 -12.82 3.29 15.69
N TYR A 23 -12.98 4.61 15.64
CA TYR A 23 -11.98 5.49 15.06
C TYR A 23 -10.64 5.38 15.80
N ARG A 24 -10.61 5.46 17.13
CA ARG A 24 -9.36 5.42 17.93
C ARG A 24 -8.68 4.04 17.96
N THR A 25 -9.41 2.97 17.67
CA THR A 25 -8.90 1.59 17.84
C THR A 25 -8.58 0.90 16.51
N THR A 26 -8.59 1.63 15.40
CA THR A 26 -8.25 1.13 14.07
C THR A 26 -7.03 1.83 13.48
N ASP A 27 -6.24 1.12 12.69
CA ASP A 27 -5.09 1.68 11.95
C ASP A 27 -4.99 1.08 10.53
N PRO A 28 -5.01 1.89 9.45
CA PRO A 28 -5.33 3.32 9.44
C PRO A 28 -6.69 3.62 10.08
N LEU A 29 -6.91 4.85 10.53
CA LEU A 29 -8.17 5.25 11.16
C LEU A 29 -9.33 5.09 10.16
N ILE A 30 -10.48 4.57 10.63
CA ILE A 30 -11.71 4.47 9.82
C ILE A 30 -12.91 5.01 10.58
N THR A 31 -13.74 5.77 9.87
CA THR A 31 -15.06 6.20 10.34
C THR A 31 -16.12 5.25 9.81
N VAL A 32 -17.10 4.93 10.64
CA VAL A 32 -18.24 4.06 10.32
C VAL A 32 -19.54 4.84 10.52
N ASP A 33 -20.62 4.36 9.92
CA ASP A 33 -21.96 4.86 10.17
C ASP A 33 -22.70 3.90 11.11
N ILE A 34 -23.55 4.42 11.99
CA ILE A 34 -24.40 3.63 12.88
C ILE A 34 -25.85 4.06 12.66
N GLU A 35 -26.69 3.11 12.29
CA GLU A 35 -28.14 3.26 12.22
C GLU A 35 -28.80 2.48 13.36
N GLU A 36 -29.68 3.14 14.11
CA GLU A 36 -30.49 2.52 15.16
C GLU A 36 -31.80 2.02 14.57
N VAL A 37 -32.00 0.70 14.59
CA VAL A 37 -33.21 0.03 14.06
C VAL A 37 -34.03 -0.52 15.23
N PRO A 38 -35.17 0.11 15.58
CA PRO A 38 -36.05 -0.38 16.63
C PRO A 38 -36.69 -1.73 16.26
N THR A 39 -36.78 -2.65 17.22
CA THR A 39 -37.50 -3.93 17.06
C THR A 39 -38.34 -4.22 18.30
N PRO A 40 -39.33 -5.12 18.24
CA PRO A 40 -40.12 -5.53 19.42
C PRO A 40 -39.27 -6.09 20.57
N GLN A 41 -38.06 -6.59 20.28
CA GLN A 41 -37.12 -7.17 21.24
C GLN A 41 -36.02 -6.19 21.69
N GLY A 42 -36.09 -4.92 21.27
CA GLY A 42 -35.11 -3.87 21.56
C GLY A 42 -34.45 -3.29 20.31
N THR A 43 -33.54 -2.33 20.49
CA THR A 43 -32.88 -1.66 19.36
C THR A 43 -31.70 -2.47 18.82
N VAL A 44 -31.61 -2.60 17.50
CA VAL A 44 -30.47 -3.19 16.79
C VAL A 44 -29.62 -2.07 16.20
N LEU A 45 -28.30 -2.14 16.37
CA LEU A 45 -27.36 -1.23 15.72
C LEU A 45 -26.87 -1.84 14.41
N VAL A 46 -27.08 -1.14 13.30
CA VAL A 46 -26.53 -1.50 11.99
C VAL A 46 -25.30 -0.63 11.75
N ILE A 47 -24.12 -1.26 11.71
CA ILE A 47 -22.85 -0.56 11.51
C ILE A 47 -22.44 -0.67 10.04
N GLY A 48 -22.46 0.46 9.34
CA GLY A 48 -21.98 0.60 7.98
C GLY A 48 -20.48 0.89 7.96
N VAL A 49 -19.69 -0.05 7.42
CA VAL A 49 -18.25 0.15 7.24
C VAL A 49 -17.98 0.50 5.77
N PRO A 50 -17.40 1.68 5.46
CA PRO A 50 -17.15 2.06 4.08
C PRO A 50 -16.08 1.16 3.45
N ARG A 51 -16.16 0.98 2.13
CA ARG A 51 -15.07 0.37 1.37
C ARG A 51 -13.96 1.39 1.19
N THR A 52 -12.74 1.04 1.57
CA THR A 52 -11.55 1.88 1.42
C THR A 52 -10.47 1.15 0.62
N PRO A 53 -9.50 1.88 0.04
CA PRO A 53 -8.33 1.29 -0.61
C PRO A 53 -7.37 0.62 0.37
N PHE A 54 -7.43 0.97 1.66
CA PHE A 54 -6.49 0.52 2.68
C PHE A 54 -6.97 -0.75 3.40
N VAL A 55 -6.02 -1.53 3.90
CA VAL A 55 -6.31 -2.60 4.87
C VAL A 55 -6.28 -1.98 6.26
N HIS A 56 -7.43 -2.00 6.95
CA HIS A 56 -7.55 -1.53 8.33
C HIS A 56 -7.35 -2.71 9.30
N GLY A 57 -6.48 -2.52 10.29
CA GLY A 57 -6.29 -3.41 11.42
C GLY A 57 -6.76 -2.77 12.71
N THR A 58 -6.66 -3.51 13.82
CA THR A 58 -6.76 -2.89 15.15
C THR A 58 -5.49 -2.10 15.45
N ALA A 59 -5.57 -1.12 16.36
CA ALA A 59 -4.40 -0.37 16.85
C ALA A 59 -3.31 -1.27 17.48
N GLY A 60 -3.66 -2.51 17.85
CA GLY A 60 -2.71 -3.55 18.30
C GLY A 60 -2.05 -4.35 17.17
N GLY A 61 -2.22 -3.95 15.90
CA GLY A 61 -1.61 -4.60 14.73
C GLY A 61 -2.27 -5.91 14.30
N ILE A 62 -3.53 -6.15 14.71
CA ILE A 62 -4.26 -7.36 14.31
C ILE A 62 -5.05 -7.08 13.03
N PHE A 63 -4.67 -7.78 11.95
CA PHE A 63 -5.35 -7.71 10.66
C PHE A 63 -6.16 -8.99 10.42
N ARG A 64 -7.42 -8.84 10.07
CA ARG A 64 -8.32 -9.96 9.73
C ARG A 64 -9.15 -9.64 8.51
N ARG A 65 -9.46 -10.66 7.71
CA ARG A 65 -10.42 -10.56 6.60
C ARG A 65 -11.63 -11.45 6.82
N ARG A 66 -12.79 -10.99 6.38
CA ARG A 66 -14.01 -11.78 6.39
C ARG A 66 -13.96 -12.82 5.26
N VAL A 67 -14.10 -14.10 5.62
CA VAL A 67 -14.29 -15.22 4.70
C VAL A 67 -15.58 -15.92 5.11
N GLY A 68 -16.63 -15.74 4.31
CA GLY A 68 -17.99 -16.17 4.67
C GLY A 68 -18.45 -15.55 5.98
N LYS A 69 -18.74 -16.38 6.99
CA LYS A 69 -19.21 -15.93 8.32
C LYS A 69 -18.08 -15.70 9.33
N GLN A 70 -16.83 -16.02 8.99
CA GLN A 70 -15.70 -15.94 9.92
C GLN A 70 -14.72 -14.82 9.54
N CYS A 71 -13.99 -14.31 10.53
CA CYS A 71 -12.88 -13.39 10.34
C CYS A 71 -11.56 -14.12 10.57
N LEU A 72 -10.83 -14.39 9.49
CA LEU A 72 -9.55 -15.09 9.50
C LEU A 72 -8.38 -14.09 9.57
N PRO A 73 -7.25 -14.44 10.21
CA PRO A 73 -6.06 -13.58 10.24
C PRO A 73 -5.52 -13.33 8.82
N MET A 74 -4.95 -12.15 8.62
CA MET A 74 -4.15 -11.81 7.45
C MET A 74 -2.68 -11.85 7.83
N SER A 75 -1.85 -12.48 7.00
CA SER A 75 -0.41 -12.38 7.10
C SER A 75 0.08 -11.02 6.57
N PRO A 76 1.33 -10.59 6.87
CA PRO A 76 1.91 -9.40 6.26
C PRO A 76 1.91 -9.44 4.72
N ALA A 77 2.10 -10.62 4.13
CA ALA A 77 2.03 -10.80 2.68
C ALA A 77 0.61 -10.58 2.14
N ASP A 78 -0.43 -11.05 2.84
CA ASP A 78 -1.83 -10.80 2.46
C ASP A 78 -2.16 -9.30 2.50
N VAL A 79 -1.66 -8.59 3.52
CA VAL A 79 -1.88 -7.14 3.65
C VAL A 79 -1.22 -6.40 2.50
N LEU A 80 0.03 -6.72 2.17
CA LEU A 80 0.76 -6.10 1.07
C LEU A 80 0.10 -6.39 -0.28
N ALA A 81 -0.27 -7.64 -0.54
CA ALA A 81 -0.94 -8.04 -1.77
C ALA A 81 -2.27 -7.27 -1.93
N PHE A 82 -3.11 -7.23 -0.90
CA PHE A 82 -4.38 -6.51 -0.95
C PHE A 82 -4.19 -5.00 -1.17
N GLN A 83 -3.20 -4.38 -0.52
CA GLN A 83 -2.89 -2.98 -0.74
C GLN A 83 -2.40 -2.73 -2.17
N SER A 84 -1.58 -3.62 -2.75
CA SER A 84 -1.17 -3.51 -4.15
C SER A 84 -2.34 -3.63 -5.14
N GLU A 85 -3.29 -4.53 -4.88
CA GLU A 85 -4.45 -4.76 -5.74
C GLU A 85 -5.52 -3.67 -5.62
N ARG A 86 -5.81 -3.19 -4.39
CA ARG A 86 -6.94 -2.28 -4.13
C ARG A 86 -6.57 -0.82 -3.90
N ALA A 87 -5.37 -0.52 -3.42
CA ALA A 87 -5.01 0.86 -3.12
C ALA A 87 -4.50 1.64 -4.33
N GLY A 88 -4.37 1.00 -5.50
CA GLY A 88 -3.59 1.59 -6.59
C GLY A 88 -2.17 1.93 -6.12
N LEU A 89 -1.65 1.17 -5.14
CA LEU A 89 -0.30 1.36 -4.64
C LEU A 89 0.65 1.03 -5.77
N ASP A 90 1.21 2.07 -6.38
CA ASP A 90 2.22 1.94 -7.41
C ASP A 90 3.48 1.35 -6.78
N TYR A 91 3.55 0.01 -6.74
CA TYR A 91 4.68 -0.73 -6.20
C TYR A 91 5.99 -0.30 -6.87
N SER A 92 5.93 0.09 -8.14
CA SER A 92 7.07 0.57 -8.91
C SER A 92 7.63 1.89 -8.35
N ALA A 93 6.83 2.69 -7.64
CA ALA A 93 7.23 3.93 -7.00
C ALA A 93 7.74 3.79 -5.55
N LEU A 94 7.73 2.59 -4.97
CA LEU A 94 8.25 2.37 -3.62
C LEU A 94 9.78 2.49 -3.58
N PRO A 95 10.38 3.13 -2.56
CA PRO A 95 11.82 3.23 -2.44
C PRO A 95 12.45 1.87 -2.14
N LEU A 96 13.59 1.59 -2.77
CA LEU A 96 14.39 0.40 -2.48
C LEU A 96 15.11 0.50 -1.14
N GLY A 97 15.28 -0.66 -0.51
CA GLY A 97 15.94 -0.76 0.79
C GLY A 97 17.39 -0.29 0.76
N GLN A 98 18.17 -0.68 -0.26
CA GLN A 98 19.61 -0.44 -0.26
C GLN A 98 20.10 0.42 -1.44
N ALA A 99 19.44 0.41 -2.59
CA ALA A 99 19.86 1.19 -3.76
C ALA A 99 19.83 2.72 -3.53
N ARG A 100 20.99 3.37 -3.67
CA ARG A 100 21.23 4.80 -3.49
C ARG A 100 21.58 5.49 -4.80
N TYR A 101 21.17 6.75 -4.92
CA TYR A 101 21.65 7.64 -5.98
C TYR A 101 22.85 8.46 -5.48
N PRO A 102 23.89 8.67 -6.31
CA PRO A 102 24.07 8.16 -7.68
C PRO A 102 24.74 6.77 -7.75
N ASP A 103 25.18 6.23 -6.60
CA ASP A 103 26.14 5.12 -6.52
C ASP A 103 25.62 3.76 -6.99
N ASP A 104 24.31 3.57 -7.11
CA ASP A 104 23.73 2.31 -7.61
C ASP A 104 23.12 2.46 -9.02
N VAL A 105 23.28 3.62 -9.67
CA VAL A 105 22.82 3.87 -11.04
C VAL A 105 23.88 3.44 -12.06
N ASP A 106 23.47 2.70 -13.09
CA ASP A 106 24.24 2.42 -14.30
C ASP A 106 24.12 3.60 -15.28
N ALA A 107 25.23 4.28 -15.53
CA ALA A 107 25.29 5.42 -16.43
C ALA A 107 24.88 5.07 -17.87
N GLN A 108 25.19 3.86 -18.34
CA GLN A 108 24.80 3.45 -19.70
C GLN A 108 23.28 3.21 -19.79
N ALA A 109 22.68 2.65 -18.73
CA ALA A 109 21.23 2.49 -18.65
C ALA A 109 20.50 3.84 -18.62
N LEU A 110 21.06 4.81 -17.90
CA LEU A 110 20.55 6.17 -17.86
C LEU A 110 20.60 6.86 -19.22
N GLU A 111 21.71 6.74 -19.96
CA GLU A 111 21.82 7.29 -21.31
C GLU A 111 20.81 6.67 -22.28
N ARG A 112 20.60 5.34 -22.21
CA ARG A 112 19.56 4.66 -23.01
C ARG A 112 18.17 5.18 -22.67
N LEU A 113 17.84 5.29 -21.38
CA LEU A 113 16.55 5.84 -20.94
C LEU A 113 16.36 7.28 -21.45
N ARG A 114 17.40 8.11 -21.36
CA ARG A 114 17.38 9.51 -21.81
C ARG A 114 17.13 9.60 -23.31
N ALA A 115 17.79 8.76 -24.11
CA ALA A 115 17.56 8.69 -25.56
C ALA A 115 16.10 8.32 -25.90
N GLU A 116 15.55 7.29 -25.25
CA GLU A 116 14.16 6.84 -25.47
C GLU A 116 13.13 7.91 -25.09
N ILE A 117 13.34 8.60 -23.96
CA ILE A 117 12.47 9.71 -23.55
C ILE A 117 12.58 10.87 -24.53
N GLY A 118 13.76 11.16 -25.06
CA GLY A 118 13.99 12.23 -26.04
C GLY A 118 13.13 12.10 -27.29
N LEU A 119 12.79 10.88 -27.70
CA LEU A 119 11.91 10.63 -28.85
C LEU A 119 10.46 11.08 -28.60
N ARG A 120 10.00 11.08 -27.34
CA ARG A 120 8.60 11.34 -26.99
C ARG A 120 8.41 12.66 -26.24
N SER A 121 9.43 13.10 -25.52
CA SER A 121 9.37 14.27 -24.65
C SER A 121 10.73 14.98 -24.56
N PRO A 122 11.13 15.72 -25.60
CA PRO A 122 12.41 16.43 -25.67
C PRO A 122 12.66 17.39 -24.50
N ALA A 123 11.59 17.98 -23.94
CA ALA A 123 11.67 18.92 -22.82
C ALA A 123 12.17 18.26 -21.52
N LEU A 124 11.86 16.98 -21.28
CA LEU A 124 12.33 16.23 -20.10
C LEU A 124 13.84 15.95 -20.18
N VAL A 125 14.36 15.73 -21.39
CA VAL A 125 15.79 15.41 -21.60
C VAL A 125 16.73 16.59 -21.35
N GLN A 126 16.22 17.81 -21.24
CA GLN A 126 17.04 18.98 -20.88
C GLN A 126 17.30 19.07 -19.37
N GLN A 127 16.66 18.23 -18.55
CA GLN A 127 16.86 18.19 -17.11
C GLN A 127 18.15 17.47 -16.74
N ALA A 128 18.79 17.93 -15.66
CA ALA A 128 19.86 17.20 -15.00
C ALA A 128 19.39 15.81 -14.55
N ASP A 129 20.29 14.83 -14.51
CA ASP A 129 19.96 13.41 -14.24
C ASP A 129 19.05 13.23 -13.03
N ARG A 130 19.41 13.84 -11.89
CA ARG A 130 18.61 13.75 -10.67
C ARG A 130 17.18 14.27 -10.86
N ASP A 131 17.02 15.38 -11.57
CA ASP A 131 15.72 16.00 -11.80
C ASP A 131 14.89 15.22 -12.82
N LEU A 132 15.53 14.65 -13.84
CA LEU A 132 14.91 13.71 -14.76
C LEU A 132 14.37 12.49 -14.01
N LEU A 133 15.20 11.85 -13.18
CA LEU A 133 14.80 10.68 -12.40
C LEU A 133 13.67 10.99 -11.42
N ARG A 134 13.66 12.19 -10.83
CA ARG A 134 12.55 12.64 -9.97
C ARG A 134 11.27 12.83 -10.78
N SER A 135 11.34 13.48 -11.94
CA SER A 135 10.19 13.70 -12.83
C SER A 135 9.56 12.38 -13.28
N LEU A 136 10.39 11.35 -13.49
CA LEU A 136 9.96 10.00 -13.87
C LEU A 136 9.57 9.10 -12.70
N ARG A 137 9.64 9.60 -11.45
CA ARG A 137 9.41 8.83 -10.22
C ARG A 137 10.32 7.59 -10.08
N LEU A 138 11.55 7.68 -10.60
CA LEU A 138 12.59 6.66 -10.45
C LEU A 138 13.46 6.88 -9.21
N LEU A 139 13.28 8.01 -8.52
CA LEU A 139 14.06 8.45 -7.37
C LEU A 139 13.16 9.10 -6.29
N VAL A 140 13.44 8.79 -5.02
CA VAL A 140 12.84 9.44 -3.85
C VAL A 140 13.91 10.27 -3.13
N ASP A 141 13.71 11.59 -3.10
CA ASP A 141 14.65 12.57 -2.52
C ASP A 141 14.41 12.90 -1.03
N GLY A 142 13.35 12.35 -0.43
CA GLY A 142 12.95 12.64 0.95
C GLY A 142 13.81 12.00 2.04
N GLU A 143 14.57 10.96 1.70
CA GLU A 143 15.54 10.32 2.59
C GLU A 143 16.96 10.69 2.18
N LYS A 144 17.85 10.94 3.16
CA LYS A 144 19.28 11.14 2.90
C LYS A 144 20.05 9.88 3.30
N PRO A 145 20.77 9.21 2.38
CA PRO A 145 20.90 9.51 0.94
C PRO A 145 19.65 9.12 0.13
N ALA A 146 19.45 9.81 -1.02
CA ALA A 146 18.31 9.57 -1.91
C ALA A 146 18.32 8.14 -2.45
N ARG A 147 17.13 7.57 -2.65
CA ARG A 147 16.96 6.15 -2.96
C ARG A 147 16.26 5.96 -4.30
N LEU A 148 16.71 4.96 -5.05
CA LEU A 148 15.98 4.53 -6.24
C LEU A 148 14.64 3.93 -5.84
N THR A 149 13.61 4.12 -6.65
CA THR A 149 12.37 3.36 -6.51
C THR A 149 12.55 1.94 -7.05
N VAL A 150 11.54 1.07 -6.87
CA VAL A 150 11.54 -0.26 -7.48
C VAL A 150 11.74 -0.17 -9.00
N ALA A 151 10.99 0.70 -9.69
CA ALA A 151 11.17 0.96 -11.11
C ALA A 151 12.56 1.50 -11.41
N GLY A 152 13.06 2.45 -10.60
CA GLY A 152 14.39 3.01 -10.75
C GLY A 152 15.49 1.95 -10.67
N GLY A 153 15.41 1.05 -9.70
CA GLY A 153 16.38 -0.04 -9.55
C GLY A 153 16.28 -1.08 -10.66
N LEU A 154 15.08 -1.41 -11.14
CA LEU A 154 14.91 -2.35 -12.26
C LEU A 154 15.42 -1.79 -13.60
N LEU A 155 15.19 -0.50 -13.85
CA LEU A 155 15.56 0.14 -15.12
C LEU A 155 17.01 0.63 -15.16
N LEU A 156 17.53 1.07 -14.01
CA LEU A 156 18.80 1.80 -13.92
C LEU A 156 19.79 1.18 -12.93
N GLY A 157 19.38 0.17 -12.17
CA GLY A 157 20.25 -0.46 -11.19
C GLY A 157 21.39 -1.23 -11.86
N ARG A 158 22.57 -1.20 -11.24
CA ARG A 158 23.69 -2.07 -11.62
C ARG A 158 23.37 -3.53 -11.32
N ALA A 159 24.14 -4.45 -11.89
CA ALA A 159 23.98 -5.89 -11.65
C ALA A 159 24.08 -6.26 -10.17
N GLU A 160 24.91 -5.55 -9.39
CA GLU A 160 25.04 -5.71 -7.94
C GLU A 160 23.78 -5.23 -7.22
N THR A 161 23.22 -4.10 -7.63
CA THR A 161 21.96 -3.54 -7.11
C THR A 161 20.83 -4.52 -7.31
N LEU A 162 20.71 -5.09 -8.52
CA LEU A 162 19.69 -6.07 -8.86
C LEU A 162 19.84 -7.34 -8.02
N ARG A 163 21.04 -7.91 -7.91
CA ARG A 163 21.26 -9.10 -7.07
C ARG A 163 20.95 -8.88 -5.60
N ARG A 164 21.22 -7.68 -5.08
CA ARG A 164 21.03 -7.33 -3.67
C ARG A 164 19.58 -7.00 -3.32
N ASP A 165 18.94 -6.15 -4.12
CA ASP A 165 17.60 -5.62 -3.84
C ASP A 165 16.48 -6.41 -4.56
N PHE A 166 16.81 -7.18 -5.60
CA PHE A 166 15.90 -8.03 -6.38
C PHE A 166 16.49 -9.42 -6.68
N PRO A 167 16.79 -10.25 -5.67
CA PRO A 167 17.40 -11.57 -5.89
C PRO A 167 16.55 -12.51 -6.77
N GLN A 168 15.27 -12.22 -6.97
CA GLN A 168 14.36 -12.97 -7.84
C GLN A 168 14.20 -12.37 -9.26
N ALA A 169 14.82 -11.23 -9.57
CA ALA A 169 14.73 -10.63 -10.91
C ALA A 169 15.61 -11.33 -11.96
N GLU A 170 16.48 -12.26 -11.53
CA GLU A 170 17.30 -13.04 -12.44
C GLU A 170 16.56 -14.30 -12.90
N VAL A 171 16.12 -14.32 -14.17
CA VAL A 171 15.64 -15.53 -14.83
C VAL A 171 16.83 -16.20 -15.51
N ALA A 172 17.48 -17.12 -14.82
CA ALA A 172 18.50 -17.97 -15.41
C ALA A 172 17.83 -19.04 -16.29
N TYR A 173 17.94 -18.90 -17.61
CA TYR A 173 17.59 -19.97 -18.54
C TYR A 173 18.74 -20.97 -18.60
N PHE A 174 18.57 -22.12 -17.97
CA PHE A 174 19.45 -23.26 -18.21
C PHE A 174 19.06 -23.90 -19.55
N ARG A 175 20.00 -23.97 -20.49
CA ARG A 175 19.89 -24.74 -21.73
C ARG A 175 20.56 -26.10 -21.56
#